data_AF-A0A0Q6VQV3-F1
#
_entry.id   AF-A0A0Q6VQV3-F1
#
_cell.length_a   1.000
_cell.length_b   1.000
_cell.length_c   1.000
_cell.angle_alpha   90.00
_cell.angle_beta   90.00
_cell.angle_gamma   90.00
#
_symmetry.space_group_name_H-M   'P 1'
#
loop_
_entity.id
_entity.type
_entity.pdbx_description
1 polymer ?
#
loop_
_entity_poly.entity_id
_entity_poly.type
_entity_poly.pdbx_seq_one_letter_code
_entity_poly.pdbx_strand_id
1 'polypeptide(L)'
;MHTKAMVFDRKAVFIGSFNLDPRSAVINTEAGLYIESPELAARLTAYMATGVAPANSYRVFLDPNGRIIWETVRDGEILSYRDEPETGFRRRFVADLVKLLPIDSQV
;
A
#
# COMPACT_ATOMS: atom_id res chain seq x y z
N MET A 1 6.42 -0.07 10.59
CA MET A 1 6.45 1.41 10.51
C MET A 1 5.02 1.88 10.24
N HIS A 2 4.43 2.70 11.10
CA HIS A 2 2.98 3.06 11.03
C HIS A 2 2.72 4.49 10.55
N THR A 3 3.69 5.15 9.91
CA THR A 3 3.55 6.52 9.40
C THR A 3 2.72 6.53 8.12
N LYS A 4 1.65 7.32 8.07
CA LYS A 4 0.91 7.59 6.84
C LYS A 4 1.34 8.96 6.38
N ALA A 5 1.97 9.01 5.23
CA ALA A 5 2.52 10.23 4.67
C ALA A 5 2.05 10.38 3.23
N MET A 6 1.72 11.61 2.85
CA MET A 6 1.25 11.98 1.51
C MET A 6 2.01 13.22 1.05
N VAL A 7 2.28 13.31 -0.25
CA VAL A 7 2.90 14.47 -0.90
C VAL A 7 1.91 15.03 -1.92
N PHE A 8 1.64 16.34 -1.86
CA PHE A 8 0.74 17.04 -2.78
C PHE A 8 1.56 17.96 -3.68
N ASP A 9 1.46 17.75 -5.00
CA ASP A 9 2.09 18.54 -6.07
C ASP A 9 3.60 18.83 -5.87
N ARG A 10 4.29 18.00 -5.09
CA ARG A 10 5.67 18.21 -4.63
C ARG A 10 5.88 19.55 -3.89
N LYS A 11 4.82 20.11 -3.29
CA LYS A 11 4.83 21.41 -2.58
C LYS A 11 4.47 21.30 -1.11
N ALA A 12 3.61 20.34 -0.76
CA ALA A 12 3.18 20.13 0.61
C ALA A 12 3.22 18.65 0.98
N VAL A 13 3.32 18.39 2.28
CA VAL A 13 3.23 17.04 2.84
C VAL A 13 2.15 16.99 3.91
N PHE A 14 1.50 15.84 4.01
CA PHE A 14 0.70 15.47 5.16
C PHE A 14 1.34 14.26 5.84
N ILE A 15 1.46 14.29 7.16
CA ILE A 15 1.95 13.17 7.97
C ILE A 15 1.00 12.98 9.15
N GLY A 16 0.46 11.78 9.33
CA GLY A 16 -0.49 11.52 10.41
C GLY A 16 -0.81 10.05 10.62
N SER A 17 -1.88 9.82 11.39
CA SER A 17 -2.43 8.49 11.68
C SER A 17 -3.48 8.04 10.66
N PHE A 18 -4.05 8.97 9.89
CA PHE A 18 -5.17 8.74 8.96
C PHE A 18 -4.85 7.66 7.93
N ASN A 19 -5.52 6.51 8.05
CA ASN A 19 -5.58 5.53 6.98
C ASN A 19 -6.63 6.00 5.96
N LEU A 20 -6.40 5.83 4.66
CA LEU A 20 -7.36 6.22 3.62
C LEU A 20 -8.53 5.22 3.55
N ASP A 21 -9.27 5.05 4.63
CA ASP A 21 -10.42 4.17 4.75
C ASP A 21 -11.60 4.83 5.51
N PRO A 22 -12.85 4.35 5.33
CA PRO A 22 -14.03 4.96 5.93
C PRO A 22 -13.99 5.04 7.47
N ARG A 23 -13.30 4.13 8.14
CA ARG A 23 -13.24 4.10 9.61
C ARG A 23 -12.39 5.26 10.14
N SER A 24 -11.25 5.52 9.52
CA SER A 24 -10.43 6.69 9.83
C SER A 24 -11.16 8.00 9.54
N ALA A 25 -12.09 8.02 8.59
CA ALA A 25 -12.89 9.19 8.27
C ALA A 25 -14.07 9.45 9.23
N VAL A 26 -14.67 8.39 9.79
CA VAL A 26 -15.96 8.49 10.49
C VAL A 26 -15.89 8.10 11.97
N ILE A 27 -15.00 7.17 12.34
CA ILE A 27 -15.02 6.51 13.64
C ILE A 27 -13.80 6.89 14.49
N ASN A 28 -12.62 6.98 13.88
CA ASN A 28 -11.40 7.25 14.62
C ASN A 28 -11.15 8.76 14.79
N THR A 29 -10.61 9.13 15.95
CA THR A 29 -9.95 10.42 16.10
C THR A 29 -8.56 10.34 15.48
N GLU A 30 -8.37 11.05 14.38
CA GLU A 30 -7.11 11.09 13.65
C GLU A 30 -6.36 12.39 13.93
N ALA A 31 -5.02 12.32 13.94
CA ALA A 31 -4.17 13.50 14.06
C ALA A 31 -3.17 13.53 12.89
N GLY A 32 -2.89 14.73 12.40
CA GLY A 32 -1.94 14.92 11.30
C GLY A 32 -1.43 16.35 11.22
N LEU A 33 -0.26 16.48 10.60
CA LEU A 33 0.38 17.76 10.29
C LEU A 33 0.36 17.95 8.78
N TYR A 34 -0.16 19.09 8.35
CA TYR A 34 -0.04 19.59 6.98
C TYR A 34 1.07 20.64 6.93
N ILE A 35 2.07 20.42 6.09
CA ILE A 35 3.28 21.25 6.04
C ILE A 35 3.52 21.66 4.59
N GLU A 36 3.42 22.96 4.31
CA GLU A 36 3.78 23.54 3.01
C GLU A 36 5.28 23.75 2.94
N SER A 37 6.00 22.80 2.35
CA SER A 37 7.44 22.86 2.17
C SER A 37 7.83 22.00 0.97
N PRO A 38 8.17 22.63 -0.17
CA PRO A 38 8.68 21.90 -1.34
C PRO A 38 9.94 21.09 -1.03
N GLU A 39 10.78 21.58 -0.11
CA GLU A 39 11.97 20.87 0.32
C GLU A 39 11.63 19.57 1.05
N LEU A 40 10.71 19.63 2.02
CA LEU A 40 10.26 18.44 2.74
C LEU A 40 9.53 17.47 1.79
N ALA A 41 8.72 17.99 0.87
CA ALA A 41 8.04 17.21 -0.15
C ALA A 41 9.04 16.45 -1.05
N ALA A 42 10.12 17.10 -1.47
CA ALA A 42 11.16 16.47 -2.27
C ALA A 42 11.88 15.35 -1.48
N ARG A 43 12.26 15.62 -0.21
CA ARG A 43 12.90 14.62 0.66
C ARG A 43 12.01 13.41 0.90
N LEU A 44 10.74 13.62 1.20
CA LEU A 44 9.77 12.54 1.41
C LEU A 44 9.54 11.73 0.13
N THR A 45 9.43 12.39 -1.02
CA THR A 45 9.30 11.73 -2.33
C THR A 45 10.50 10.84 -2.62
N ALA A 46 11.73 11.34 -2.39
CA ALA A 46 12.95 10.56 -2.58
C ALA A 46 13.02 9.35 -1.63
N TYR A 47 12.60 9.52 -0.37
CA TYR A 47 12.50 8.42 0.58
C TYR A 47 11.49 7.35 0.13
N MET A 48 10.30 7.77 -0.32
CA MET A 48 9.27 6.87 -0.84
C MET A 48 9.73 6.12 -2.10
N ALA A 49 10.49 6.78 -2.99
CA ALA A 49 11.01 6.17 -4.22
C ALA A 49 11.84 4.91 -3.94
N THR A 50 12.63 4.91 -2.86
CA THR A 50 13.38 3.72 -2.41
C THR A 50 12.43 2.60 -1.97
N GLY A 51 11.38 2.92 -1.21
CA GLY A 51 10.43 1.93 -0.72
C GLY A 51 9.60 1.27 -1.82
N VAL A 52 9.24 2.02 -2.86
CA VAL A 52 8.47 1.52 -4.03
C VAL A 52 9.35 0.99 -5.15
N ALA A 53 10.67 0.94 -4.97
CA ALA A 53 11.56 0.33 -5.94
C ALA A 53 11.16 -1.15 -6.15
N PRO A 54 11.20 -1.69 -7.38
CA PRO A 54 10.79 -3.06 -7.66
C PRO A 54 11.53 -4.14 -6.86
N ALA A 55 12.77 -3.85 -6.41
CA ALA A 55 13.54 -4.75 -5.55
C ALA A 55 13.04 -4.80 -4.10
N ASN A 56 12.28 -3.79 -3.66
CA ASN A 56 11.79 -3.63 -2.29
C ASN A 56 10.26 -3.80 -2.18
N SER A 57 9.58 -3.99 -3.31
CA SER A 57 8.12 -3.99 -3.37
C SER A 57 7.60 -4.88 -4.49
N TYR A 58 6.29 -5.16 -4.43
CA TYR A 58 5.57 -5.80 -5.53
C TYR A 58 4.68 -4.76 -6.21
N ARG A 59 4.86 -4.59 -7.53
CA ARG A 59 3.93 -3.84 -8.37
C ARG A 59 2.72 -4.71 -8.66
N VAL A 60 1.53 -4.19 -8.39
CA VAL A 60 0.26 -4.89 -8.60
C VAL A 60 -0.48 -4.25 -9.77
N PHE A 61 -0.94 -5.06 -10.72
CA PHE A 61 -1.76 -4.60 -11.84
C PHE A 61 -2.69 -5.70 -12.32
N LEU A 62 -3.67 -5.33 -13.16
CA LEU A 62 -4.57 -6.27 -13.81
C LEU A 62 -4.05 -6.61 -15.21
N ASP A 63 -4.05 -7.89 -15.56
CA ASP A 63 -3.83 -8.34 -16.93
C ASP A 63 -5.05 -7.99 -17.83
N PRO A 64 -4.97 -8.17 -19.16
CA PRO A 64 -6.11 -7.92 -20.05
C PRO A 64 -7.37 -8.74 -19.76
N ASN A 65 -7.27 -9.81 -18.97
CA ASN A 65 -8.39 -10.65 -18.55
C ASN A 65 -8.92 -10.27 -17.15
N GLY A 66 -8.41 -9.19 -16.55
CA GLY A 66 -8.81 -8.74 -15.20
C GLY A 66 -8.18 -9.54 -14.05
N ARG A 67 -7.12 -10.32 -14.30
CA ARG A 67 -6.42 -11.08 -13.25
C ARG A 67 -5.34 -10.24 -12.60
N ILE A 68 -5.22 -10.33 -11.28
CA ILE A 68 -4.16 -9.65 -10.52
C ILE A 68 -2.82 -10.32 -10.82
N ILE A 69 -1.83 -9.51 -11.18
CA ILE A 69 -0.43 -9.90 -11.35
C ILE A 69 0.42 -9.09 -10.38
N TRP A 70 1.35 -9.77 -9.72
CA TRP A 70 2.34 -9.20 -8.82
C TRP A 70 3.72 -9.29 -9.46
N GLU A 71 4.39 -8.16 -9.69
CA GLU A 71 5.73 -8.11 -10.26
C GLU A 71 6.74 -7.55 -9.27
N THR A 72 7.93 -8.14 -9.22
CA THR A 72 9.06 -7.67 -8.40
C THR A 72 10.37 -7.93 -9.14
N VAL A 73 11.47 -7.38 -8.65
CA VAL A 73 12.82 -7.68 -9.14
C VAL A 73 13.59 -8.42 -8.06
N ARG A 74 14.14 -9.59 -8.39
CA ARG A 74 15.06 -10.36 -7.54
C ARG A 74 16.28 -10.77 -8.35
N ASP A 75 17.47 -10.57 -7.79
CA ASP A 75 18.74 -10.90 -8.43
C ASP A 75 18.91 -10.31 -9.86
N GLY A 76 18.27 -9.16 -10.11
CA GLY A 76 18.29 -8.49 -11.41
C GLY A 76 17.25 -9.00 -12.42
N GLU A 77 16.48 -10.03 -12.09
CA GLU A 77 15.43 -10.59 -12.94
C GLU A 77 14.04 -10.12 -12.49
N ILE A 78 13.15 -9.90 -13.47
CA ILE A 78 11.74 -9.60 -13.23
C ILE A 78 11.01 -10.92 -12.96
N LEU A 79 10.37 -11.01 -11.80
CA LEU A 79 9.54 -12.15 -11.42
C LEU A 79 8.07 -11.73 -11.37
N SER A 80 7.21 -12.52 -12.00
CA SER A 80 5.76 -12.29 -12.04
C SER A 80 5.01 -13.43 -11.36
N TYR A 81 4.11 -13.10 -10.44
CA TYR A 81 3.28 -14.04 -9.69
C TYR A 81 1.80 -13.80 -9.98
N ARG A 82 1.04 -14.88 -10.13
CA ARG A 82 -0.43 -14.85 -10.24
C ARG A 82 -1.13 -14.99 -8.90
N ASP A 83 -0.45 -15.62 -7.96
CA ASP A 83 -0.88 -15.73 -6.57
C ASP A 83 -0.18 -14.68 -5.72
N GLU A 84 -0.75 -14.37 -4.57
CA GLU A 84 -0.13 -13.48 -3.59
C GLU A 84 1.25 -14.04 -3.18
N PRO A 85 2.34 -13.29 -3.43
CA PRO A 85 3.69 -13.77 -3.19
C PRO A 85 3.94 -13.97 -1.68
N GLU A 86 4.88 -14.86 -1.34
CA GLU A 86 5.26 -15.19 0.05
C GLU A 86 4.11 -15.78 0.91
N THR A 87 3.04 -16.26 0.27
CA THR A 87 1.94 -16.97 0.94
C THR A 87 1.94 -18.48 0.64
N GLY A 88 2.02 -19.29 1.70
CA GLY A 88 1.85 -20.74 1.61
C GLY A 88 0.38 -21.14 1.40
N PHE A 89 0.17 -22.34 0.86
CA PHE A 89 -1.17 -22.89 0.55
C PHE A 89 -2.15 -22.80 1.72
N ARG A 90 -1.71 -23.09 2.95
CA ARG A 90 -2.56 -23.03 4.15
C ARG A 90 -3.10 -21.62 4.43
N ARG A 91 -2.27 -20.58 4.27
CA ARG A 91 -2.66 -19.19 4.53
C ARG A 91 -3.69 -18.71 3.51
N ARG A 92 -3.54 -19.14 2.24
CA ARG A 92 -4.50 -18.87 1.17
C ARG A 92 -5.85 -19.56 1.43
N PHE A 93 -5.84 -20.85 1.76
CA PHE A 93 -7.06 -21.60 2.06
C PHE A 93 -7.85 -20.99 3.24
N VAL A 94 -7.16 -20.59 4.31
CA VAL A 94 -7.83 -19.90 5.44
C VAL A 94 -8.38 -18.55 5.01
N ALA A 95 -7.64 -17.77 4.23
CA ALA A 95 -8.13 -16.49 3.71
C ALA A 95 -9.40 -16.66 2.84
N ASP A 96 -9.45 -17.70 2.01
CA ASP A 96 -10.63 -18.00 1.19
C ASP A 96 -11.83 -18.45 2.02
N LEU A 97 -11.60 -19.23 3.09
CA LEU A 97 -12.66 -19.61 4.04
C LEU A 97 -13.19 -18.38 4.81
N VAL A 98 -12.31 -17.47 5.21
CA VAL A 98 -12.67 -16.23 5.93
C VAL A 98 -13.45 -15.28 5.03
N LYS A 99 -13.13 -15.18 3.73
CA LYS A 99 -13.91 -14.40 2.75
C LYS A 99 -15.37 -14.85 2.62
N LEU A 100 -15.70 -16.11 2.97
CA LEU A 100 -17.08 -16.62 2.94
C LEU A 100 -17.89 -16.20 4.18
N LEU A 101 -17.23 -15.71 5.23
CA LEU A 101 -17.91 -15.20 6.42
C LEU A 101 -18.31 -13.73 6.21
N PRO A 102 -19.46 -13.28 6.74
CA PRO A 102 -19.91 -11.89 6.63
C PRO A 102 -19.09 -11.00 7.59
N ILE A 103 -17.85 -10.71 7.22
CA ILE A 103 -16.91 -9.91 8.04
C ILE A 103 -16.89 -8.44 7.57
N ASP A 104 -17.47 -8.15 6.40
CA ASP A 104 -17.60 -6.80 5.84
C ASP A 104 -18.75 -5.99 6.46
N SER A 105 -18.89 -6.03 7.79
CA SER A 105 -19.84 -5.18 8.52
C SER A 105 -19.10 -4.35 9.57
N GLN A 106 -18.29 -3.39 9.12
CA GLN A 106 -17.82 -2.29 9.97
C GLN A 106 -17.91 -0.95 9.25
N VAL A 107 -19.10 -0.69 8.70
CA VAL A 107 -19.64 0.65 8.45
C VAL A 107 -21.01 0.72 9.12
#